data_AF-A0A972RVH5-F1
#
_entry.id   AF-A0A972RVH5-F1
#
_cell.length_a   1.000
_cell.length_b   1.000
_cell.length_c   1.000
_cell.angle_alpha   90.00
_cell.angle_beta   90.00
_cell.angle_gamma   90.00
#
_symmetry.space_group_name_H-M   'P 1'
#
loop_
_entity.id
_entity.type
_entity.pdbx_description
1 polymer ?
#
loop_
_entity_poly.entity_id
_entity_poly.type
_entity_poly.pdbx_seq_one_letter_code
_entity_poly.pdbx_strand_id
1 'polypeptide(L)'
;MSEKVLLVGVGNMGRKYLNKFLQLGITPLLLDTNENLKKEFSRYPFYTSPEQIEEIPKKVFIAINPQYHPEVADYFLSKGCYVFLEKPPALGVEEFSTLLEKYGKSSLGVSEIERYSAALRGLKIEKPTKVIIKRLNRGRGYINPIWDLAWHDFYLLLYLFGNFSITKVEKKGNYHYSIEGILNNYKTPFVLEVAWNYPREVQRNWLIETSKGSVFLDFLNERRIENSKITAQRKDKDKLLEMVEDVLNGTYDPNSSLRALKILQILEKDIKPLLL
;
A
#
# COMPACT_ATOMS: atom_id res chain seq x y z
N MET A 1 7.33 -28.36 -9.17
CA MET A 1 8.36 -27.30 -9.08
C MET A 1 7.69 -26.08 -8.48
N SER A 2 8.07 -25.67 -7.27
CA SER A 2 7.60 -24.41 -6.69
C SER A 2 8.05 -23.26 -7.60
N GLU A 3 7.13 -22.35 -7.94
CA GLU A 3 7.46 -21.20 -8.79
C GLU A 3 8.59 -20.36 -8.18
N LYS A 4 9.61 -19.99 -8.97
CA LYS A 4 10.71 -19.15 -8.47
C LYS A 4 10.22 -17.73 -8.22
N VAL A 5 10.35 -17.31 -6.96
CA VAL A 5 10.03 -15.95 -6.48
C VAL A 5 11.33 -15.20 -6.24
N LEU A 6 11.42 -13.98 -6.74
CA LEU A 6 12.54 -13.07 -6.48
C LEU A 6 12.10 -11.98 -5.50
N LEU A 7 12.92 -11.71 -4.50
CA LEU A 7 12.80 -10.55 -3.63
C LEU A 7 13.96 -9.58 -3.92
N VAL A 8 13.62 -8.42 -4.47
CA VAL A 8 14.53 -7.31 -4.72
C VAL A 8 14.48 -6.33 -3.57
N GLY A 9 15.62 -6.11 -2.91
CA GLY A 9 15.73 -5.33 -1.69
C GLY A 9 15.43 -6.17 -0.46
N VAL A 10 16.47 -6.52 0.28
CA VAL A 10 16.36 -7.11 1.62
C VAL A 10 16.66 -6.03 2.64
N GLY A 11 15.86 -4.95 2.65
CA GLY A 11 15.85 -3.97 3.74
C GLY A 11 14.86 -4.35 4.85
N ASN A 12 14.36 -3.35 5.58
CA ASN A 12 13.35 -3.57 6.62
C ASN A 12 12.07 -4.24 6.10
N MET A 13 11.50 -3.74 5.00
CA MET A 13 10.30 -4.35 4.39
C MET A 13 10.64 -5.67 3.68
N GLY A 14 11.77 -5.74 2.98
CA GLY A 14 12.27 -6.98 2.39
C GLY A 14 12.36 -8.14 3.38
N ARG A 15 12.92 -7.92 4.58
CA ARG A 15 12.96 -8.96 5.63
C ARG A 15 11.57 -9.41 6.07
N LYS A 16 10.58 -8.51 6.09
CA LYS A 16 9.20 -8.90 6.40
C LYS A 16 8.61 -9.79 5.30
N TYR A 17 8.85 -9.48 4.03
CA TYR A 17 8.47 -10.37 2.92
C TYR A 17 9.18 -11.72 3.00
N LEU A 18 10.50 -11.71 3.22
CA LEU A 18 11.28 -12.94 3.39
C LEU A 18 10.68 -13.82 4.49
N ASN A 19 10.38 -13.24 5.66
CA ASN A 19 9.73 -13.98 6.74
C ASN A 19 8.37 -14.57 6.31
N LYS A 20 7.61 -13.91 5.44
CA LYS A 20 6.34 -14.44 4.93
C LYS A 20 6.55 -15.56 3.92
N PHE A 21 7.51 -15.45 3.03
CA PHE A 21 7.89 -16.54 2.14
C PHE A 21 8.28 -17.78 2.93
N LEU A 22 9.09 -17.63 3.98
CA LEU A 22 9.49 -18.75 4.84
C LEU A 22 8.31 -19.37 5.61
N GLN A 23 7.38 -18.55 6.11
CA GLN A 23 6.13 -19.05 6.73
C GLN A 23 5.28 -19.87 5.76
N LEU A 24 5.37 -19.59 4.46
CA LEU A 24 4.69 -20.32 3.39
C LEU A 24 5.53 -21.47 2.80
N GLY A 25 6.71 -21.76 3.37
CA GLY A 25 7.60 -22.80 2.86
C GLY A 25 8.31 -22.47 1.54
N ILE A 26 8.39 -21.19 1.18
CA ILE A 26 9.02 -20.70 -0.05
C ILE A 26 10.42 -20.17 0.27
N THR A 27 11.42 -20.68 -0.44
CA THR A 27 12.80 -20.14 -0.45
C THR A 27 12.98 -19.25 -1.67
N PRO A 28 13.01 -17.91 -1.52
CA PRO A 28 13.14 -17.00 -2.65
C PRO A 28 14.59 -16.88 -3.14
N LEU A 29 14.74 -16.38 -4.37
CA LEU A 29 15.97 -15.72 -4.80
C LEU A 29 16.03 -14.33 -4.15
N LEU A 30 17.21 -13.87 -3.76
CA LEU A 30 17.41 -12.54 -3.18
C LEU A 30 18.26 -11.69 -4.11
N LEU A 31 17.88 -10.42 -4.29
CA LEU A 31 18.69 -9.43 -4.98
C LEU A 31 18.81 -8.18 -4.11
N ASP A 32 20.03 -7.76 -3.83
CA ASP A 32 20.30 -6.48 -3.16
C ASP A 32 21.69 -5.98 -3.54
N THR A 33 21.80 -4.67 -3.78
CA THR A 33 23.05 -4.06 -4.26
C THR A 33 24.12 -4.01 -3.16
N ASN A 34 23.75 -4.18 -1.89
CA ASN A 34 24.71 -4.23 -0.79
C ASN A 34 25.34 -5.63 -0.66
N GLU A 35 26.52 -5.82 -1.24
CA GLU A 35 27.23 -7.10 -1.23
C GLU A 35 27.53 -7.64 0.17
N ASN A 36 27.62 -6.76 1.19
CA ASN A 36 27.87 -7.20 2.57
C ASN A 36 26.75 -8.09 3.11
N LEU A 37 25.52 -7.94 2.59
CA LEU A 37 24.37 -8.77 2.96
C LEU A 37 24.49 -10.21 2.46
N LYS A 38 25.36 -10.49 1.48
CA LYS A 38 25.59 -11.85 0.98
C LYS A 38 26.07 -12.80 2.09
N LYS A 39 26.84 -12.31 3.06
CA LYS A 39 27.27 -13.12 4.22
C LYS A 39 26.09 -13.46 5.13
N GLU A 40 25.24 -12.47 5.43
CA GLU A 40 24.03 -12.63 6.25
C GLU A 40 23.03 -13.61 5.60
N PHE A 41 22.87 -13.52 4.28
CA PHE A 41 21.92 -14.33 3.50
C PHE A 41 22.58 -15.48 2.74
N SER A 42 23.72 -15.98 3.21
CA SER A 42 24.49 -17.06 2.56
C SER A 42 23.71 -18.36 2.34
N ARG A 43 22.59 -18.54 3.03
CA ARG A 43 21.67 -19.69 2.87
C ARG A 43 20.71 -19.57 1.67
N TYR A 44 20.72 -18.44 0.97
CA TYR A 44 19.83 -18.16 -0.16
C TYR A 44 20.67 -17.86 -1.42
N PRO A 45 20.16 -18.18 -2.62
CA PRO A 45 20.71 -17.61 -3.85
C PRO A 45 20.63 -16.08 -3.76
N PHE A 46 21.78 -15.42 -3.77
CA PHE A 46 21.90 -13.98 -3.55
C PHE A 46 22.66 -13.34 -4.71
N TYR A 47 22.02 -12.37 -5.33
CA TYR A 47 22.52 -11.62 -6.48
C TYR A 47 22.70 -10.15 -6.12
N THR A 48 23.63 -9.49 -6.80
CA THR A 48 23.92 -8.06 -6.61
C THR A 48 23.50 -7.22 -7.80
N SER A 49 23.16 -7.85 -8.93
CA SER A 49 22.56 -7.20 -10.08
C SER A 49 21.54 -8.10 -10.80
N PRO A 50 20.54 -7.52 -11.50
CA PRO A 50 19.50 -8.29 -12.18
C PRO A 50 20.04 -9.24 -13.27
N GLU A 51 21.16 -8.91 -13.91
CA GLU A 51 21.77 -9.67 -15.00
C GLU A 51 22.38 -10.99 -14.55
N GLN A 52 22.73 -11.11 -13.26
CA GLN A 52 23.27 -12.35 -12.68
C GLN A 52 22.20 -13.45 -12.52
N ILE A 53 20.92 -13.10 -12.70
CA ILE A 53 19.81 -14.05 -12.54
C ILE A 53 19.62 -14.80 -13.87
N GLU A 54 20.11 -16.04 -13.91
CA GLU A 54 20.03 -16.91 -15.10
C GLU A 54 18.59 -17.38 -15.38
N GLU A 55 17.85 -17.75 -14.34
CA GLU A 55 16.47 -18.23 -14.47
C GLU A 55 15.47 -17.13 -14.14
N ILE A 56 14.69 -16.74 -15.14
CA ILE A 56 13.68 -15.67 -15.03
C ILE A 56 12.62 -16.07 -13.98
N PRO A 57 12.45 -15.30 -12.89
CA PRO A 57 11.44 -15.57 -11.88
C PRO A 57 10.04 -15.29 -12.43
N LYS A 58 9.02 -16.01 -11.95
CA LYS A 58 7.63 -15.71 -12.33
C LYS A 58 7.07 -14.48 -11.60
N LYS A 59 7.50 -14.29 -10.35
CA LYS A 59 7.01 -13.23 -9.45
C LYS A 59 8.19 -12.50 -8.83
N VAL A 60 8.17 -11.19 -8.91
CA VAL A 60 9.22 -10.31 -8.38
C VAL A 60 8.61 -9.34 -7.38
N PHE A 61 9.03 -9.42 -6.13
CA PHE A 61 8.68 -8.46 -5.10
C PHE A 61 9.79 -7.41 -5.00
N ILE A 62 9.45 -6.14 -5.13
CA ILE A 62 10.41 -5.03 -5.10
C ILE A 62 10.16 -4.19 -3.86
N ALA A 63 11.11 -4.22 -2.92
CA ALA A 63 11.09 -3.53 -1.63
C ALA A 63 12.33 -2.66 -1.42
N ILE A 64 12.74 -1.95 -2.47
CA ILE A 64 13.86 -0.97 -2.49
C ILE A 64 13.35 0.47 -2.37
N ASN A 65 14.26 1.46 -2.44
CA ASN A 65 13.88 2.87 -2.49
C ASN A 65 12.96 3.15 -3.72
N PRO A 66 11.80 3.80 -3.54
CA PRO A 66 10.84 4.12 -4.61
C PRO A 66 11.43 4.80 -5.85
N GLN A 67 12.52 5.56 -5.73
CA GLN A 67 13.17 6.19 -6.88
C GLN A 67 13.69 5.17 -7.92
N TYR A 68 13.97 3.93 -7.50
CA TYR A 68 14.44 2.86 -8.37
C TYR A 68 13.34 1.89 -8.78
N HIS A 69 12.11 2.05 -8.28
CA HIS A 69 11.01 1.14 -8.62
C HIS A 69 10.73 1.12 -10.12
N PRO A 70 10.65 2.25 -10.85
CA PRO A 70 10.29 2.20 -12.26
C PRO A 70 11.30 1.44 -13.12
N GLU A 71 12.59 1.72 -12.94
CA GLU A 71 13.69 1.09 -13.67
C GLU A 71 13.74 -0.43 -13.42
N VAL A 72 13.73 -0.82 -12.15
CA VAL A 72 13.83 -2.25 -11.79
C VAL A 72 12.55 -3.00 -12.19
N ALA A 73 11.38 -2.36 -12.09
CA ALA A 73 10.13 -2.95 -12.56
C ALA A 73 10.14 -3.16 -14.08
N ASP A 74 10.56 -2.16 -14.87
CA ASP A 74 10.63 -2.26 -16.34
C ASP A 74 11.50 -3.45 -16.76
N TYR A 75 12.67 -3.62 -16.10
CA TYR A 75 13.56 -4.74 -16.36
C TYR A 75 12.86 -6.09 -16.24
N PHE A 76 12.17 -6.35 -15.12
CA PHE A 76 11.53 -7.64 -14.90
C PHE A 76 10.22 -7.80 -15.69
N LEU A 77 9.44 -6.74 -15.85
CA LEU A 77 8.22 -6.75 -16.67
C LEU A 77 8.55 -7.07 -18.14
N SER A 78 9.65 -6.52 -18.68
CA SER A 78 10.11 -6.79 -20.05
C SER A 78 10.44 -8.27 -20.31
N LYS A 79 10.72 -9.02 -19.23
CA LYS A 79 11.00 -10.46 -19.25
C LYS A 79 9.76 -11.32 -19.00
N GLY A 80 8.57 -10.72 -18.91
CA GLY A 80 7.30 -11.42 -18.69
C GLY A 80 7.03 -11.78 -17.23
N CYS A 81 7.77 -11.22 -16.27
CA CYS A 81 7.53 -11.42 -14.85
C CYS A 81 6.27 -10.66 -14.39
N TYR A 82 5.56 -11.20 -13.40
CA TYR A 82 4.66 -10.39 -12.59
C TYR A 82 5.48 -9.61 -11.56
N VAL A 83 5.29 -8.29 -11.50
CA VAL A 83 5.99 -7.42 -10.55
C VAL A 83 5.04 -6.93 -9.46
N PHE A 84 5.47 -7.03 -8.21
CA PHE A 84 4.80 -6.50 -7.04
C PHE A 84 5.66 -5.44 -6.37
N LEU A 85 5.22 -4.19 -6.43
CA LEU A 85 5.93 -3.04 -5.87
C LEU A 85 5.46 -2.73 -4.46
N GLU A 86 6.41 -2.45 -3.56
CA GLU A 86 6.11 -1.67 -2.35
C GLU A 86 5.57 -0.29 -2.71
N LYS A 87 4.80 0.32 -1.80
CA LYS A 87 4.32 1.68 -1.96
C LYS A 87 5.34 2.71 -1.45
N PRO A 88 5.41 3.92 -2.03
CA PRO A 88 4.80 4.29 -3.31
C PRO A 88 5.53 3.60 -4.48
N PRO A 89 4.85 3.30 -5.60
CA PRO A 89 5.44 2.53 -6.70
C PRO A 89 6.35 3.36 -7.63
N ALA A 90 6.37 4.67 -7.46
CA ALA A 90 7.26 5.63 -8.12
C ALA A 90 7.20 6.96 -7.35
N LEU A 91 8.08 7.90 -7.70
CA LEU A 91 8.04 9.27 -7.16
C LEU A 91 7.29 10.27 -8.07
N GLY A 92 7.02 9.91 -9.33
CA GLY A 92 6.26 10.72 -10.28
C GLY A 92 5.16 9.91 -11.00
N VAL A 93 4.15 10.63 -11.50
CA VAL A 93 3.06 10.02 -12.28
C VAL A 93 3.55 9.43 -13.59
N GLU A 94 4.41 10.15 -14.32
CA GLU A 94 4.83 9.81 -15.68
C GLU A 94 5.51 8.43 -15.75
N GLU A 95 6.50 8.20 -14.90
CA GLU A 95 7.26 6.94 -14.85
C GLU A 95 6.34 5.74 -14.59
N PHE A 96 5.43 5.87 -13.62
CA PHE A 96 4.51 4.78 -13.28
C PHE A 96 3.42 4.57 -14.32
N SER A 97 2.91 5.66 -14.92
CA SER A 97 1.93 5.57 -16.01
C SER A 97 2.51 4.85 -17.24
N THR A 98 3.76 5.14 -17.59
CA THR A 98 4.47 4.50 -18.70
C THR A 98 4.56 2.98 -18.51
N LEU A 99 4.88 2.52 -17.30
CA LEU A 99 4.88 1.08 -16.99
C LEU A 99 3.50 0.45 -17.18
N LEU A 100 2.45 1.12 -16.72
CA LEU A 100 1.09 0.60 -16.84
C LEU A 100 0.60 0.56 -18.28
N GLU A 101 0.97 1.55 -19.10
CA GLU A 101 0.66 1.58 -20.53
C GLU A 101 1.41 0.48 -21.28
N LYS A 102 2.69 0.26 -20.96
CA LYS A 102 3.55 -0.74 -21.62
C LYS A 102 3.18 -2.19 -21.30
N TYR A 103 2.82 -2.48 -20.05
CA TYR A 103 2.66 -3.88 -19.58
C TYR A 103 1.25 -4.25 -19.11
N GLY A 104 0.38 -3.25 -18.94
CA GLY A 104 -0.97 -3.45 -18.44
C GLY A 104 -1.05 -3.72 -16.93
N LYS A 105 -2.24 -3.49 -16.37
CA LYS A 105 -2.50 -3.59 -14.93
C LYS A 105 -2.37 -5.01 -14.35
N SER A 106 -2.50 -6.05 -15.18
CA SER A 106 -2.47 -7.45 -14.73
C SER A 106 -1.05 -7.95 -14.45
N SER A 107 -0.03 -7.27 -14.97
CA SER A 107 1.38 -7.63 -14.80
C SER A 107 2.02 -6.96 -13.58
N LEU A 108 1.31 -6.01 -12.97
CA LEU A 108 1.86 -5.09 -11.97
C LEU A 108 0.90 -4.90 -10.80
N GLY A 109 1.33 -5.30 -9.61
CA GLY A 109 0.65 -5.02 -8.34
C GLY A 109 1.38 -3.96 -7.51
N VAL A 110 0.62 -3.19 -6.73
CA VAL A 110 1.18 -2.27 -5.73
C VAL A 110 0.66 -2.65 -4.36
N SER A 111 1.56 -2.71 -3.37
CA SER A 111 1.26 -3.14 -2.02
C SER A 111 0.25 -2.21 -1.34
N GLU A 112 -0.81 -2.78 -0.79
CA GLU A 112 -1.66 -2.08 0.17
C GLU A 112 -2.16 -3.06 1.24
N ILE A 113 -1.45 -3.07 2.37
CA ILE A 113 -1.71 -3.99 3.46
C ILE A 113 -3.03 -3.71 4.19
N GLU A 114 -3.49 -2.46 4.25
CA GLU A 114 -4.70 -2.12 5.01
C GLU A 114 -5.97 -2.67 4.33
N ARG A 115 -5.91 -3.03 3.03
CA ARG A 115 -6.97 -3.76 2.33
C ARG A 115 -7.32 -5.09 3.00
N TYR A 116 -6.33 -5.71 3.65
CA TYR A 116 -6.49 -6.97 4.37
C TYR A 116 -6.98 -6.78 5.80
N SER A 117 -7.26 -5.55 6.26
CA SER A 117 -7.77 -5.33 7.61
C SER A 117 -9.07 -6.08 7.86
N ALA A 118 -9.16 -6.71 9.03
CA ALA A 118 -10.41 -7.38 9.42
C ALA A 118 -11.58 -6.38 9.52
N ALA A 119 -11.29 -5.09 9.75
CA ALA A 119 -12.30 -4.04 9.72
C ALA A 119 -13.03 -3.95 8.36
N LEU A 120 -12.37 -4.31 7.26
CA LEU A 120 -12.92 -4.25 5.90
C LEU A 120 -13.59 -5.54 5.45
N ARG A 121 -13.38 -6.67 6.13
CA ARG A 121 -13.89 -7.98 5.68
C ARG A 121 -15.42 -8.00 5.62
N GLY A 122 -15.95 -8.29 4.44
CA GLY A 122 -17.41 -8.32 4.21
C GLY A 122 -18.09 -6.96 4.40
N LEU A 123 -17.34 -5.87 4.46
CA LEU A 123 -17.88 -4.51 4.61
C LEU A 123 -18.72 -4.15 3.39
N LYS A 124 -19.94 -3.68 3.64
CA LYS A 124 -20.81 -3.07 2.63
C LYS A 124 -21.25 -1.72 3.17
N ILE A 125 -20.99 -0.66 2.42
CA ILE A 125 -21.40 0.69 2.80
C ILE A 125 -22.41 1.17 1.77
N GLU A 126 -23.64 1.38 2.21
CA GLU A 126 -24.69 1.98 1.40
C GLU A 126 -24.91 3.42 1.85
N LYS A 127 -24.95 4.35 0.89
CA LYS A 127 -25.33 5.76 1.11
C LYS A 127 -24.55 6.42 2.27
N PRO A 128 -23.20 6.51 2.18
CA PRO A 128 -22.42 7.24 3.17
C PRO A 128 -22.83 8.72 3.13
N THR A 129 -22.98 9.36 4.29
CA THR A 129 -23.32 10.79 4.41
C THR A 129 -22.13 11.63 4.86
N LYS A 130 -21.14 11.01 5.52
CA LYS A 130 -19.86 11.63 5.87
C LYS A 130 -18.81 10.57 6.17
N VAL A 131 -17.55 10.84 5.85
CA VAL A 131 -16.41 10.00 6.24
C VAL A 131 -15.39 10.81 7.02
N ILE A 132 -15.01 10.36 8.20
CA ILE A 132 -14.01 10.99 9.06
C ILE A 132 -12.87 10.00 9.26
N ILE A 133 -11.67 10.37 8.86
CA ILE A 133 -10.49 9.51 8.90
C ILE A 133 -9.47 10.13 9.82
N LYS A 134 -8.86 9.30 10.67
CA LYS A 134 -7.74 9.68 11.50
C LYS A 134 -6.60 8.69 11.31
N ARG A 135 -5.46 9.21 10.84
CA ARG A 135 -4.19 8.50 10.75
C ARG A 135 -3.08 9.31 11.42
N LEU A 136 -3.15 9.32 12.74
CA LEU A 136 -2.31 10.11 13.64
C LEU A 136 -1.30 9.18 14.31
N ASN A 137 -0.05 9.23 13.87
CA ASN A 137 1.02 8.36 14.36
C ASN A 137 2.00 9.14 15.26
N ARG A 138 2.52 8.46 16.29
CA ARG A 138 3.61 8.99 17.13
C ARG A 138 4.96 8.99 16.42
N GLY A 139 5.21 8.02 15.55
CA GLY A 139 6.46 7.91 14.80
C GLY A 139 6.50 8.80 13.56
N ARG A 140 7.71 9.10 13.10
CA ARG A 140 8.01 9.72 11.82
C ARG A 140 8.31 8.65 10.77
N GLY A 141 8.01 8.94 9.51
CA GLY A 141 8.39 8.12 8.35
C GLY A 141 9.53 8.76 7.55
N TYR A 142 9.48 8.52 6.24
CA TYR A 142 10.49 8.85 5.24
C TYR A 142 10.23 10.17 4.53
N ILE A 143 9.13 10.31 3.76
CA ILE A 143 8.85 11.49 2.92
C ILE A 143 8.11 12.56 3.73
N ASN A 144 6.80 12.37 3.94
CA ASN A 144 5.96 13.20 4.79
C ASN A 144 4.70 12.39 5.20
N PRO A 145 3.89 12.87 6.17
CA PRO A 145 2.71 12.14 6.62
C PRO A 145 1.71 11.82 5.50
N ILE A 146 1.58 12.67 4.48
CA ILE A 146 0.64 12.42 3.39
C ILE A 146 1.12 11.24 2.53
N TRP A 147 2.36 11.30 2.05
CA TRP A 147 2.93 10.25 1.20
C TRP A 147 3.05 8.91 1.94
N ASP A 148 3.43 8.94 3.20
CA ASP A 148 3.75 7.71 3.91
C ASP A 148 2.53 7.10 4.61
N LEU A 149 1.59 7.93 5.07
CA LEU A 149 0.43 7.51 5.84
C LEU A 149 -0.89 7.69 5.09
N ALA A 150 -1.19 8.91 4.60
CA ALA A 150 -2.46 9.17 3.91
C ALA A 150 -2.64 8.31 2.65
N TRP A 151 -1.55 7.87 2.03
CA TRP A 151 -1.55 6.89 0.94
C TRP A 151 -2.49 5.71 1.20
N HIS A 152 -2.39 5.10 2.39
CA HIS A 152 -3.21 3.96 2.77
C HIS A 152 -4.69 4.31 2.74
N ASP A 153 -5.04 5.48 3.27
CA ASP A 153 -6.42 5.90 3.37
C ASP A 153 -6.98 6.33 2.00
N PHE A 154 -6.19 7.01 1.18
CA PHE A 154 -6.55 7.30 -0.21
C PHE A 154 -6.76 6.02 -1.02
N TYR A 155 -5.92 5.00 -0.83
CA TYR A 155 -6.14 3.71 -1.46
C TYR A 155 -7.47 3.10 -1.02
N LEU A 156 -7.75 3.08 0.28
CA LEU A 156 -9.01 2.54 0.80
C LEU A 156 -10.23 3.34 0.34
N LEU A 157 -10.11 4.66 0.18
CA LEU A 157 -11.18 5.50 -0.37
C LEU A 157 -11.47 5.09 -1.82
N LEU A 158 -10.42 4.91 -2.63
CA LEU A 158 -10.56 4.40 -4.01
C LEU A 158 -11.14 2.99 -4.06
N TYR A 159 -10.73 2.13 -3.13
CA TYR A 159 -11.16 0.74 -3.06
C TYR A 159 -12.63 0.60 -2.67
N LEU A 160 -13.09 1.37 -1.66
CA LEU A 160 -14.45 1.26 -1.13
C LEU A 160 -15.47 2.11 -1.89
N PHE A 161 -15.07 3.30 -2.35
CA PHE A 161 -16.00 4.30 -2.87
C PHE A 161 -15.77 4.66 -4.35
N GLY A 162 -14.70 4.16 -4.95
CA GLY A 162 -14.29 4.58 -6.30
C GLY A 162 -13.68 5.97 -6.26
N ASN A 163 -14.02 6.83 -7.22
CA ASN A 163 -13.32 8.10 -7.38
C ASN A 163 -13.64 9.13 -6.27
N PHE A 164 -12.66 9.94 -5.91
CA PHE A 164 -12.81 11.08 -5.00
C PHE A 164 -12.00 12.28 -5.50
N SER A 165 -12.34 13.47 -5.00
CA SER A 165 -11.61 14.72 -5.29
C SER A 165 -11.20 15.40 -3.99
N ILE A 166 -10.01 15.99 -3.97
CA ILE A 166 -9.56 16.85 -2.87
C ILE A 166 -10.12 18.26 -3.07
N THR A 167 -10.68 18.84 -2.02
CA THR A 167 -11.22 20.22 -2.04
C THR A 167 -10.39 21.19 -1.24
N LYS A 168 -9.71 20.72 -0.19
CA LYS A 168 -8.86 21.56 0.66
C LYS A 168 -7.76 20.73 1.33
N VAL A 169 -6.57 21.30 1.42
CA VAL A 169 -5.47 20.79 2.25
C VAL A 169 -5.04 21.92 3.18
N GLU A 170 -4.99 21.62 4.47
CA GLU A 170 -4.59 22.58 5.50
C GLU A 170 -3.47 21.98 6.35
N LYS A 171 -2.35 22.71 6.45
CA LYS A 171 -1.24 22.37 7.33
C LYS A 171 -1.51 22.93 8.73
N LYS A 172 -1.78 22.05 9.70
CA LYS A 172 -2.07 22.40 11.11
C LYS A 172 -0.82 22.47 11.98
N GLY A 173 0.33 22.05 11.46
CA GLY A 173 1.63 22.09 12.14
C GLY A 173 2.74 21.50 11.27
N ASN A 174 3.92 21.25 11.85
CA ASN A 174 5.09 20.78 11.09
C ASN A 174 4.85 19.45 10.35
N TYR A 175 4.11 18.54 10.96
CA TYR A 175 3.82 17.21 10.40
C TYR A 175 2.36 16.79 10.62
N HIS A 176 1.44 17.75 10.64
CA HIS A 176 0.00 17.49 10.84
C HIS A 176 -0.79 18.22 9.77
N TYR A 177 -1.60 17.47 9.03
CA TYR A 177 -2.41 17.95 7.92
C TYR A 177 -3.87 17.53 8.11
N SER A 178 -4.77 18.41 7.69
CA SER A 178 -6.19 18.12 7.46
C SER A 178 -6.45 18.18 5.96
N ILE A 179 -7.08 17.14 5.43
CA ILE A 179 -7.40 17.01 4.01
C ILE A 179 -8.91 16.81 3.90
N GLU A 180 -9.58 17.72 3.22
CA GLU A 180 -11.01 17.65 2.95
C GLU A 180 -11.22 17.29 1.48
N GLY A 181 -12.27 16.52 1.21
CA GLY A 181 -12.62 16.13 -0.14
C GLY A 181 -14.02 15.57 -0.26
N ILE A 182 -14.38 15.14 -1.47
CA ILE A 182 -15.70 14.59 -1.81
C ILE A 182 -15.52 13.21 -2.45
N LEU A 183 -16.31 12.23 -1.97
CA LEU A 183 -16.51 10.94 -2.65
C LEU A 183 -17.44 11.16 -3.83
N ASN A 184 -16.89 11.22 -5.05
CA ASN A 184 -17.59 11.76 -6.22
C ASN A 184 -18.85 10.98 -6.57
N ASN A 185 -18.81 9.66 -6.45
CA ASN A 185 -19.94 8.78 -6.75
C ASN A 185 -21.14 8.98 -5.81
N TYR A 186 -20.90 9.48 -4.60
CA TYR A 186 -21.91 9.63 -3.55
C TYR A 186 -22.22 11.10 -3.23
N LYS A 187 -21.39 12.04 -3.71
CA LYS A 187 -21.40 13.45 -3.32
C LYS A 187 -21.24 13.63 -1.80
N THR A 188 -20.47 12.74 -1.19
CA THR A 188 -20.31 12.63 0.26
C THR A 188 -19.00 13.27 0.70
N PRO A 189 -19.00 14.20 1.67
CA PRO A 189 -17.77 14.77 2.16
C PRO A 189 -16.95 13.78 2.98
N PHE A 190 -15.63 13.89 2.87
CA PHE A 190 -14.71 13.25 3.79
C PHE A 190 -13.69 14.25 4.36
N VAL A 191 -13.21 13.96 5.56
CA VAL A 191 -12.09 14.68 6.20
C VAL A 191 -11.08 13.66 6.69
N LEU A 192 -9.81 13.86 6.34
CA LEU A 192 -8.67 13.06 6.76
C LEU A 192 -7.72 13.92 7.58
N GLU A 193 -7.58 13.55 8.85
CA GLU A 193 -6.54 14.07 9.74
C GLU A 193 -5.35 13.11 9.73
N VAL A 194 -4.19 13.58 9.27
CA VAL A 194 -2.98 12.77 9.14
C VAL A 194 -1.79 13.45 9.80
N ALA A 195 -1.04 12.71 10.61
CA ALA A 195 0.10 13.29 11.31
C ALA A 195 1.23 12.29 11.61
N TRP A 196 2.46 12.84 11.64
CA TRP A 196 3.58 12.28 12.39
C TRP A 196 3.78 13.01 13.69
N ASN A 197 4.55 12.40 14.59
CA ASN A 197 4.92 12.98 15.88
C ASN A 197 3.68 13.48 16.64
N TYR A 198 2.54 12.81 16.46
CA TYR A 198 1.30 13.22 17.09
C TYR A 198 1.45 13.05 18.61
N PRO A 199 1.28 14.11 19.41
CA PRO A 199 1.68 14.11 20.82
C PRO A 199 0.76 13.25 21.71
N ARG A 200 -0.43 12.89 21.21
CA ARG A 200 -1.42 12.09 21.95
C ARG A 200 -1.35 10.61 21.53
N GLU A 201 -2.40 9.87 21.85
CA GLU A 201 -2.53 8.47 21.46
C GLU A 201 -2.56 8.29 19.95
N VAL A 202 -2.03 7.16 19.49
CA VAL A 202 -2.09 6.78 18.07
C VAL A 202 -3.54 6.55 17.69
N GLN A 203 -3.98 7.18 16.60
CA GLN A 203 -5.31 6.98 16.05
C GLN A 203 -5.18 6.48 14.62
N ARG A 204 -5.75 5.31 14.36
CA ARG A 204 -5.86 4.72 13.03
C ARG A 204 -7.24 4.15 12.85
N ASN A 205 -8.18 5.02 12.49
CA ASN A 205 -9.58 4.65 12.41
C ASN A 205 -10.35 5.52 11.41
N TRP A 206 -11.46 4.96 10.94
CA TRP A 206 -12.44 5.67 10.14
C TRP A 206 -13.79 5.61 10.84
N LEU A 207 -14.50 6.74 10.85
CA LEU A 207 -15.92 6.82 11.18
C LEU A 207 -16.68 7.16 9.91
N ILE A 208 -17.59 6.28 9.51
CA ILE A 208 -18.39 6.40 8.30
C ILE A 208 -19.84 6.54 8.76
N GLU A 209 -20.40 7.73 8.58
CA GLU A 209 -21.81 7.99 8.85
C GLU A 209 -22.63 7.59 7.61
N THR A 210 -23.78 6.96 7.85
CA THR A 210 -24.72 6.53 6.81
C THR A 210 -26.14 6.89 7.23
N SER A 211 -27.08 6.82 6.28
CA SER A 211 -28.51 6.95 6.57
C SER A 211 -29.08 5.91 7.56
N LYS A 212 -28.36 4.80 7.82
CA LYS A 212 -28.80 3.68 8.67
C LYS A 212 -28.04 3.56 9.99
N GLY A 213 -27.14 4.51 10.29
CA GLY A 213 -26.25 4.45 11.44
C GLY A 213 -24.79 4.68 11.06
N SER A 214 -23.88 4.38 11.99
CA SER A 214 -22.44 4.59 11.80
C SER A 214 -21.67 3.28 11.76
N VAL A 215 -20.62 3.28 10.93
CA VAL A 215 -19.62 2.21 10.84
C VAL A 215 -18.29 2.78 11.32
N PHE A 216 -17.72 2.17 12.35
CA PHE A 216 -16.40 2.51 12.88
C PHE A 216 -15.39 1.41 12.52
N LEU A 217 -14.40 1.77 11.72
CA LEU A 217 -13.30 0.90 11.30
C LEU A 217 -12.09 1.21 12.18
N ASP A 218 -11.73 0.27 13.05
CA ASP A 218 -10.59 0.38 13.96
C ASP A 218 -9.44 -0.47 13.43
N PHE A 219 -8.58 0.15 12.62
CA PHE A 219 -7.44 -0.53 11.99
C PHE A 219 -6.30 -0.80 12.96
N LEU A 220 -6.28 -0.14 14.13
CA LEU A 220 -5.28 -0.41 15.16
C LEU A 220 -5.59 -1.73 15.87
N ASN A 221 -6.86 -1.92 16.25
CA ASN A 221 -7.32 -3.12 16.95
C ASN A 221 -7.93 -4.17 16.01
N GLU A 222 -7.81 -3.97 14.70
CA GLU A 222 -8.29 -4.88 13.65
C GLU A 222 -9.74 -5.33 13.85
N ARG A 223 -10.63 -4.36 14.07
CA ARG A 223 -12.07 -4.61 14.31
C ARG A 223 -12.96 -3.59 13.61
N ARG A 224 -14.19 -4.01 13.34
CA ARG A 224 -15.29 -3.15 12.88
C ARG A 224 -16.38 -3.12 13.93
N ILE A 225 -16.90 -1.94 14.20
CA ILE A 225 -18.02 -1.70 15.11
C ILE A 225 -19.14 -1.04 14.31
N GLU A 226 -20.33 -1.61 14.36
CA GLU A 226 -21.55 -1.07 13.75
C GLU A 226 -22.65 -1.07 14.81
N ASN A 227 -23.34 0.05 14.99
CA ASN A 227 -24.41 0.19 15.99
C ASN A 227 -24.00 -0.33 17.38
N SER A 228 -22.80 0.06 17.82
CA SER A 228 -22.18 -0.32 19.10
C SER A 228 -21.87 -1.81 19.29
N LYS A 229 -21.89 -2.61 18.22
CA LYS A 229 -21.53 -4.04 18.27
C LYS A 229 -20.33 -4.32 17.38
N ILE A 230 -19.40 -5.16 17.85
CA ILE A 230 -18.30 -5.66 17.03
C ILE A 230 -18.87 -6.60 15.98
N THR A 231 -18.75 -6.26 14.71
CA THR A 231 -19.27 -7.06 13.58
C THR A 231 -18.17 -7.80 12.80
N ALA A 232 -16.92 -7.37 12.95
CA ALA A 232 -15.75 -8.10 12.46
C ALA A 232 -14.56 -7.86 13.40
N GLN A 233 -13.75 -8.89 13.62
CA GLN A 233 -12.51 -8.77 14.38
C GLN A 233 -11.52 -9.84 13.92
N ARG A 234 -10.24 -9.48 13.85
CA ARG A 234 -9.17 -10.45 13.59
C ARG A 234 -8.92 -11.27 14.85
N LYS A 235 -9.03 -12.60 14.76
CA LYS A 235 -8.69 -13.53 15.84
C LYS A 235 -7.27 -14.03 15.68
N ASP A 236 -6.96 -14.61 14.52
CA ASP A 236 -5.62 -15.01 14.12
C ASP A 236 -5.48 -14.85 12.61
N LYS A 237 -4.30 -14.40 12.17
CA LYS A 237 -3.72 -14.26 10.82
C LYS A 237 -3.00 -12.92 10.69
N ASP A 238 -2.02 -12.84 9.82
CA ASP A 238 -1.19 -11.64 9.58
C ASP A 238 -1.60 -10.99 8.25
N LYS A 239 -1.92 -9.69 8.25
CA LYS A 239 -2.33 -8.95 7.04
C LYS A 239 -1.30 -9.08 5.92
N LEU A 240 -0.01 -9.05 6.26
CA LEU A 240 1.06 -9.16 5.30
C LEU A 240 1.14 -10.58 4.72
N LEU A 241 0.90 -11.60 5.54
CA LEU A 241 0.89 -12.99 5.08
C LEU A 241 -0.23 -13.20 4.05
N GLU A 242 -1.45 -12.76 4.34
CA GLU A 242 -2.60 -12.87 3.42
C GLU A 242 -2.34 -12.12 2.09
N MET A 243 -1.73 -10.94 2.15
CA MET A 243 -1.35 -10.18 0.96
C MET A 243 -0.32 -10.93 0.11
N VAL A 244 0.71 -11.48 0.75
CA VAL A 244 1.77 -12.24 0.08
C VAL A 244 1.19 -13.50 -0.54
N GLU A 245 0.32 -14.23 0.17
CA GLU A 245 -0.39 -15.40 -0.37
C GLU A 245 -1.19 -15.05 -1.63
N ASP A 246 -1.96 -13.96 -1.62
CA ASP A 246 -2.74 -13.55 -2.80
C ASP A 246 -1.85 -13.22 -4.00
N VAL A 247 -0.72 -12.53 -3.78
CA VAL A 247 0.24 -12.24 -4.85
C VAL A 247 0.83 -13.54 -5.39
N LEU A 248 1.24 -14.45 -4.50
CA LEU A 248 1.83 -15.75 -4.85
C LEU A 248 0.84 -16.73 -5.49
N ASN A 249 -0.46 -16.57 -5.26
CA ASN A 249 -1.50 -17.37 -5.91
C ASN A 249 -2.04 -16.71 -7.19
N GLY A 250 -1.65 -15.46 -7.49
CA GLY A 250 -2.16 -14.73 -8.65
C GLY A 250 -3.60 -14.23 -8.48
N THR A 251 -4.06 -14.11 -7.23
CA THR A 251 -5.39 -13.63 -6.85
C THR A 251 -5.36 -12.19 -6.30
N TYR A 252 -4.19 -11.55 -6.28
CA TYR A 252 -4.06 -10.15 -5.90
C TYR A 252 -4.85 -9.23 -6.83
N ASP A 253 -5.42 -8.14 -6.29
CA ASP A 253 -6.32 -7.28 -7.06
C ASP A 253 -5.57 -6.57 -8.21
N PRO A 254 -5.95 -6.84 -9.47
CA PRO A 254 -5.28 -6.25 -10.63
C PRO A 254 -5.55 -4.75 -10.78
N ASN A 255 -6.52 -4.18 -10.05
CA ASN A 255 -6.76 -2.74 -10.03
C ASN A 255 -5.90 -2.00 -8.99
N SER A 256 -5.04 -2.72 -8.25
CA SER A 256 -4.15 -2.11 -7.25
C SER A 256 -3.24 -1.05 -7.84
N SER A 257 -2.68 -1.31 -9.02
CA SER A 257 -1.81 -0.39 -9.74
C SER A 257 -2.57 0.80 -10.32
N LEU A 258 -3.78 0.61 -10.85
CA LEU A 258 -4.64 1.74 -11.27
C LEU A 258 -4.97 2.68 -10.09
N ARG A 259 -5.25 2.13 -8.91
CA ARG A 259 -5.48 2.95 -7.71
C ARG A 259 -4.22 3.69 -7.29
N ALA A 260 -3.06 3.03 -7.30
CA ALA A 260 -1.79 3.67 -7.01
C ALA A 260 -1.46 4.81 -7.98
N LEU A 261 -1.73 4.64 -9.28
CA LEU A 261 -1.59 5.70 -10.28
C LEU A 261 -2.50 6.89 -9.96
N LYS A 262 -3.76 6.62 -9.58
CA LYS A 262 -4.69 7.67 -9.19
C LYS A 262 -4.22 8.43 -7.95
N ILE A 263 -3.62 7.74 -6.97
CA ILE A 263 -3.03 8.37 -5.78
C ILE A 263 -1.85 9.27 -6.18
N LEU A 264 -0.94 8.80 -7.04
CA LEU A 264 0.16 9.63 -7.54
C LEU A 264 -0.37 10.90 -8.23
N GLN A 265 -1.41 10.78 -9.04
CA GLN A 265 -2.04 11.93 -9.69
C GLN A 265 -2.61 12.92 -8.67
N ILE A 266 -3.25 12.45 -7.60
CA ILE A 266 -3.77 13.30 -6.51
C ILE A 266 -2.62 13.99 -5.78
N LEU A 267 -1.57 13.23 -5.44
CA LEU A 267 -0.41 13.76 -4.73
C LEU A 267 0.30 14.84 -5.55
N GLU A 268 0.46 14.63 -6.85
CA GLU A 268 1.17 15.54 -7.75
C GLU A 268 0.34 16.77 -8.15
N LYS A 269 -0.94 16.59 -8.48
CA LYS A 269 -1.79 17.67 -9.01
C LYS A 269 -2.56 18.43 -7.95
N ASP A 270 -3.07 17.73 -6.94
CA ASP A 270 -4.00 18.33 -5.98
C ASP A 270 -3.29 18.73 -4.69
N ILE A 271 -2.27 17.98 -4.27
CA ILE A 271 -1.64 18.17 -2.96
C ILE A 271 -0.30 18.91 -3.05
N LYS A 272 0.60 18.52 -3.97
CA LYS A 272 1.93 19.15 -4.09
C LYS A 272 1.85 20.68 -4.26
N PRO A 273 0.93 21.25 -5.07
CA PRO A 273 0.80 22.71 -5.16
C PRO A 273 0.33 23.39 -3.88
N LEU A 274 -0.32 22.66 -2.97
CA LEU A 274 -0.84 23.17 -1.70
C LEU A 274 0.16 22.99 -0.53
N LEU A 275 1.30 22.35 -0.79
CA LEU A 275 2.37 22.13 0.20
C LEU A 275 3.57 23.08 0.03
N LEU A 276 3.62 23.83 -1.07
CA LEU A 276 4.57 24.90 -1.36
C LEU A 276 4.04 26.23 -0.84
#